data_AF-A0A1I5AKW3-F1
#
_entry.id   AF-A0A1I5AKW3-F1
#
_cell.length_a   1.000
_cell.length_b   1.000
_cell.length_c   1.000
_cell.angle_alpha   90.00
_cell.angle_beta   90.00
_cell.angle_gamma   90.00
#
_symmetry.space_group_name_H-M   'P 1'
#
loop_
_entity.id
_entity.type
_entity.pdbx_description
1 polymer ?
#
loop_
_entity_poly.entity_id
_entity_poly.type
_entity_poly.pdbx_seq_one_letter_code
_entity_poly.pdbx_strand_id
1 'polypeptide(L)'
;MSSVKLTVKRLYKLHQDRMIKTTATVRIYVGDQLIATEEIGGMTESPVSKYIHHEAGADLPVRVEWECDGIADITAVGVGFCPCCHQNDN
;
A
#
# COMPACT_ATOMS: atom_id res chain seq x y z
N MET A 1 0.58 -11.48 -14.66
CA MET A 1 1.17 -10.62 -13.62
C MET A 1 0.17 -10.49 -12.50
N SER A 2 0.59 -10.82 -11.27
CA SER A 2 -0.24 -10.63 -10.08
C SER A 2 -0.06 -9.21 -9.56
N SER A 3 -1.02 -8.73 -8.77
CA SER A 3 -0.94 -7.41 -8.17
C SER A 3 -1.27 -7.46 -6.69
N VAL A 4 -0.73 -6.50 -5.95
CA VAL A 4 -1.14 -6.18 -4.58
C VAL A 4 -1.88 -4.86 -4.61
N LYS A 5 -3.09 -4.83 -4.04
CA LYS A 5 -3.80 -3.60 -3.73
C LYS A 5 -3.35 -3.12 -2.34
N LEU A 6 -2.50 -2.10 -2.32
CA LEU A 6 -2.13 -1.37 -1.12
C LEU A 6 -3.18 -0.31 -0.85
N THR A 7 -3.73 -0.25 0.37
CA THR A 7 -4.71 0.76 0.78
C THR A 7 -4.23 1.45 2.03
N VAL A 8 -4.09 2.77 1.96
CA VAL A 8 -3.81 3.64 3.11
C VAL A 8 -5.16 4.18 3.57
N LYS A 9 -5.62 3.74 4.73
CA LYS A 9 -6.90 4.18 5.32
C LYS A 9 -6.73 5.46 6.12
N ARG A 10 -5.59 5.60 6.81
CA ARG A 10 -5.22 6.75 7.61
C ARG A 10 -3.72 7.01 7.51
N LEU A 11 -3.34 8.28 7.42
CA LEU A 11 -1.96 8.74 7.53
C LEU A 11 -1.98 10.17 8.05
N TYR A 12 -1.50 10.40 9.27
CA TYR A 12 -1.34 11.73 9.85
C TYR A 12 -0.52 11.65 11.13
N LYS A 13 -0.07 12.79 11.65
CA LYS A 13 0.38 12.89 13.05
C LYS A 13 -0.38 13.99 13.78
N LEU A 14 -0.43 13.88 15.10
CA LEU A 14 -1.05 14.88 15.94
C LEU A 14 0.00 15.88 16.42
N HIS A 15 -0.25 17.16 16.18
CA HIS A 15 0.55 18.26 16.69
C HIS A 15 -0.38 19.32 17.30
N GLN A 16 -0.30 19.49 18.62
CA GLN A 16 -1.21 20.38 19.38
C GLN A 16 -2.69 20.10 19.06
N ASP A 17 -3.08 18.83 19.13
CA ASP A 17 -4.43 18.33 18.82
C ASP A 17 -4.93 18.60 17.39
N ARG A 18 -4.04 18.98 16.47
CA ARG A 18 -4.34 19.09 15.05
C ARG A 18 -3.69 17.97 14.27
N MET A 19 -4.42 17.40 13.32
CA MET A 19 -3.86 16.50 12.33
C MET A 19 -2.97 17.29 11.37
N ILE A 20 -1.73 16.83 11.21
CA ILE A 20 -0.78 17.37 10.25
C ILE A 20 -0.24 16.25 9.38
N LYS A 21 0.31 16.65 8.22
CA LYS A 21 0.94 15.73 7.28
C LYS A 21 2.12 15.00 7.93
N THR A 22 2.28 13.74 7.54
CA THR A 22 3.43 12.92 7.92
C THR A 22 3.85 12.03 6.74
N THR A 23 4.89 11.24 6.94
CA THR A 23 5.41 10.28 5.96
C THR A 23 5.47 8.90 6.60
N ALA A 24 5.09 7.88 5.84
CA ALA A 24 5.26 6.48 6.18
C ALA A 24 6.15 5.78 5.14
N THR A 25 7.12 5.00 5.60
CA THR A 25 7.89 4.07 4.77
C THR A 25 7.23 2.71 4.85
N VAL A 26 6.69 2.23 3.72
CA VAL A 26 5.89 1.02 3.62
C VAL A 26 6.66 -0.05 2.88
N ARG A 27 6.69 -1.27 3.42
CA ARG A 27 7.33 -2.44 2.80
C ARG A 27 6.25 -3.48 2.52
N ILE A 28 6.16 -3.92 1.27
CA ILE A 28 5.16 -4.89 0.81
C ILE A 28 5.87 -6.21 0.50
N TYR A 29 5.38 -7.28 1.12
CA TYR A 29 5.91 -8.63 0.97
C TYR A 29 4.86 -9.57 0.37
N VAL A 30 5.34 -10.51 -0.44
CA VAL A 30 4.57 -11.65 -0.96
C VAL A 30 5.33 -12.92 -0.59
N GLY A 31 4.76 -13.74 0.29
CA GLY A 31 5.54 -14.73 1.04
C GLY A 31 6.63 -14.04 1.86
N ASP A 32 7.87 -14.49 1.68
CA ASP A 32 9.06 -13.89 2.31
C ASP A 32 9.77 -12.86 1.42
N GLN A 33 9.29 -12.66 0.20
CA GLN A 33 9.92 -11.76 -0.75
C GLN A 33 9.41 -10.32 -0.57
N LEU A 34 10.31 -9.38 -0.35
CA LEU A 34 10.03 -7.95 -0.46
C LEU A 34 9.82 -7.60 -1.94
N ILE A 35 8.60 -7.21 -2.30
CA ILE A 35 8.26 -6.86 -3.70
C ILE A 35 8.34 -5.36 -3.97
N ALA A 36 8.15 -4.52 -2.95
CA ALA A 36 8.22 -3.07 -3.08
C ALA A 36 8.48 -2.37 -1.74
N THR A 37 9.16 -1.23 -1.81
CA THR A 37 9.23 -0.24 -0.73
C THR A 37 8.69 1.08 -1.24
N GLU A 38 7.77 1.68 -0.52
CA GLU A 38 7.02 2.87 -0.92
C GLU A 38 7.16 3.94 0.17
N GLU A 39 7.44 5.17 -0.24
CA GLU A 39 7.33 6.34 0.64
C GLU A 39 5.99 7.02 0.39
N ILE A 40 5.13 7.03 1.41
CA ILE A 40 3.80 7.63 1.34
C ILE A 40 3.79 8.86 2.23
N GLY A 41 3.75 10.03 1.61
CA GLY A 41 3.62 11.32 2.29
C GLY A 41 2.20 11.88 2.20
N GLY A 42 1.83 12.68 3.20
CA GLY A 42 0.63 13.50 3.15
C GLY A 42 -0.24 13.38 4.39
N MET A 43 -1.54 13.63 4.20
CA MET A 43 -2.57 13.45 5.20
C MET A 43 -3.75 12.73 4.55
N THR A 44 -4.08 11.54 5.06
CA THR A 44 -5.12 10.68 4.50
C THR A 44 -6.23 10.52 5.53
N GLU A 45 -7.36 11.18 5.28
CA GLU A 45 -8.60 11.02 6.05
C GLU A 45 -9.61 10.09 5.35
N SER A 46 -9.44 9.89 4.03
CA SER A 46 -10.23 8.99 3.19
C SER A 46 -9.34 7.93 2.56
N PRO A 47 -9.76 6.65 2.50
CA PRO A 47 -8.92 5.58 1.98
C PRO A 47 -8.46 5.83 0.54
N VAL A 48 -7.15 5.70 0.30
CA VAL A 48 -6.55 5.74 -1.04
C VAL A 48 -5.86 4.42 -1.33
N SER A 49 -5.97 3.96 -2.58
CA SER A 49 -5.38 2.68 -3.00
C SER A 49 -4.36 2.87 -4.12
N LYS A 50 -3.28 2.10 -4.04
CA LYS A 50 -2.27 1.91 -5.08
C LYS A 50 -2.22 0.43 -5.46
N TYR A 51 -2.03 0.14 -6.74
CA TYR A 51 -1.79 -1.22 -7.22
C TYR A 51 -0.30 -1.38 -7.52
N ILE A 52 0.29 -2.48 -7.03
CA ILE A 52 1.70 -2.82 -7.22
C ILE A 52 1.74 -4.14 -7.97
N HIS A 53 2.37 -4.15 -9.14
CA HIS A 53 2.55 -5.36 -9.94
C HIS A 53 3.79 -6.12 -9.47
N HIS A 54 3.69 -7.45 -9.43
CA HIS A 54 4.82 -8.31 -9.09
C HIS A 54 4.79 -9.63 -9.86
N GLU A 55 5.94 -10.29 -9.86
CA GLU A 55 6.15 -11.60 -10.51
C GLU A 55 6.15 -12.76 -9.50
N ALA A 56 6.08 -12.48 -8.19
CA ALA A 56 5.93 -13.52 -7.16
C ALA A 56 4.62 -14.30 -7.32
N GLY A 57 4.59 -15.54 -6.81
CA GLY A 57 3.46 -16.45 -6.92
C GLY A 57 2.14 -15.84 -6.43
N ALA A 58 1.07 -16.02 -7.21
CA ALA A 58 -0.25 -15.43 -6.93
C ALA A 58 -0.90 -15.94 -5.64
N ASP A 59 -0.58 -17.17 -5.23
CA ASP A 59 -1.15 -17.86 -4.07
C ASP A 59 -0.37 -17.62 -2.77
N LEU A 60 0.69 -16.82 -2.82
CA LEU A 60 1.51 -16.52 -1.65
C LEU A 60 0.83 -15.47 -0.76
N PRO A 61 0.99 -15.57 0.58
CA PRO A 61 0.39 -14.62 1.50
C PRO A 61 0.98 -13.22 1.31
N VAL A 62 0.14 -12.20 1.38
CA VAL A 62 0.55 -10.79 1.30
C VAL A 62 0.69 -10.22 2.71
N ARG A 63 1.83 -9.57 2.98
CA ARG A 63 2.11 -8.85 4.22
C ARG A 63 2.54 -7.43 3.91
N VAL A 64 2.13 -6.49 4.75
CA VAL A 64 2.60 -5.11 4.69
C VAL A 64 3.10 -4.69 6.06
N GLU A 65 4.22 -3.99 6.04
CA GLU A 65 4.82 -3.37 7.22
C GLU A 65 5.04 -1.90 6.92
N TRP A 66 5.00 -1.08 7.96
CA TRP A 66 5.25 0.34 7.81
C TRP A 66 5.91 0.92 9.06
N GLU A 67 6.68 1.97 8.81
CA GLU A 67 7.23 2.85 9.83
C GLU A 67 6.71 4.26 9.55
N CYS A 68 6.23 4.95 10.59
CA CYS A 68 5.63 6.26 10.46
C CYS A 68 5.86 7.06 11.75
N ASP A 69 6.20 8.35 11.61
CA ASP A 69 6.12 9.31 12.70
C ASP A 69 4.66 9.77 12.86
N GLY A 70 3.86 8.99 13.58
CA GLY A 70 2.44 9.29 13.83
C GLY A 70 1.53 8.07 13.70
N ILE A 71 0.37 8.29 13.09
CA ILE A 71 -0.70 7.31 12.89
C ILE A 71 -0.75 6.92 11.42
N ALA A 72 -0.61 5.61 11.17
CA ALA A 72 -0.82 5.01 9.87
C ALA A 72 -1.65 3.72 10.01
N ASP A 73 -2.66 3.56 9.15
CA ASP A 73 -3.44 2.33 8.99
C ASP A 73 -3.37 1.92 7.53
N ILE A 74 -2.62 0.86 7.26
CA ILE A 74 -2.27 0.40 5.92
C ILE A 74 -2.59 -1.07 5.80
N THR A 75 -3.25 -1.44 4.71
CA THR A 75 -3.59 -2.83 4.39
C THR A 75 -3.12 -3.20 2.99
N ALA A 76 -2.69 -4.43 2.79
CA ALA A 76 -2.32 -4.96 1.49
C ALA A 76 -3.05 -6.27 1.24
N VAL A 77 -3.63 -6.43 0.05
CA VAL A 77 -4.30 -7.66 -0.37
C VAL A 77 -3.84 -8.07 -1.75
N GLY A 78 -3.61 -9.36 -1.95
CA GLY A 78 -3.34 -9.92 -3.27
C GLY A 78 -4.60 -9.83 -4.12
N VAL A 79 -4.44 -9.41 -5.37
CA VAL A 79 -5.50 -9.41 -6.37
C VAL A 79 -5.01 -10.17 -7.60
N GLY A 80 -5.73 -11.24 -7.96
CA GLY A 80 -5.39 -12.08 -9.11
C GLY A 80 -5.59 -11.37 -10.46
N PHE A 81 -6.24 -10.20 -10.46
CA PHE A 81 -6.56 -9.45 -11.67
C PHE A 81 -6.45 -7.95 -11.42
N CYS A 82 -5.56 -7.25 -12.14
CA CYS A 82 -5.56 -5.79 -12.17
C CYS A 82 -6.65 -5.31 -13.14
N PRO A 83 -7.52 -4.36 -12.73
CA PRO A 83 -8.47 -3.72 -13.65
C PRO A 83 -7.81 -3.07 -14.88
N CYS A 84 -6.53 -2.74 -14.77
CA CYS A 84 -5.71 -2.14 -15.83
C CYS A 84 -5.38 -3.09 -17.00
N CYS A 85 -5.42 -4.41 -16.81
CA CYS A 85 -5.09 -5.37 -17.86
C CYS A 85 -6.24 -5.60 -18.87
N HIS A 86 -7.40 -4.99 -18.67
CA HIS A 86 -8.53 -5.03 -19.62
C HIS A 86 -8.44 -3.96 -20.74
N GLN A 87 -7.43 -3.08 -20.73
CA GLN A 87 -7.31 -1.96 -21.66
C GLN A 87 -6.20 -2.12 -22.73
N ASN A 88 -6.00 -3.33 -23.24
CA ASN A 88 -5.11 -3.53 -24.40
C ASN A 88 -5.70 -4.57 -25.37
N ASP A 89 -6.84 -4.23 -25.96
CA ASP A 89 -7.34 -4.88 -27.17
C ASP A 89 -8.05 -3.81 -28.01
N ASN A 90 -7.27 -3.06 -28.78
CA ASN A 90 -7.74 -2.35 -29.97
C ASN A 90 -6.60 -2.15 -30.98
#